data_AF-W9SN95-F1
#
_entry.id   AF-W9SN95-F1
#
_cell.length_a   1.000
_cell.length_b   1.000
_cell.length_c   1.000
_cell.angle_alpha   90.00
_cell.angle_beta   90.00
_cell.angle_gamma   90.00
#
_symmetry.space_group_name_H-M   'P 1'
#
loop_
_entity.id
_entity.type
_entity.pdbx_description
1 polymer ?
#
loop_
_entity_poly.entity_id
_entity_poly.type
_entity_poly.pdbx_seq_one_letter_code
_entity_poly.pdbx_strand_id
1 'polypeptide(L)'
;MEELDLLLRPLSRTGLTLHYRLPKAILKAQSLTLLKLEGLKMESPLQVCLPFLKLLSLKDVGGLNDHSLEDLLANCPSLEKLVLQDCKDLSAPRVSSSSLKSSEVQLVPRQKIKIEAINLRSLLFTGAQYCRISLATTCAGLESLSLYNVEFLGRCLADYIFKHTLESLTIGGSIGWNDVKNIRSPRLKNLIISQRLSKEAGAVKVDAVNLVSFTYKAHRMKKFCDISLNSPNLRVCNVKLTSQYRIYDTNWYVNLMRLLSDVSCSKNMCLDVYYEEALIIPNELRSICRSSLLAVEHLKVTTYSRLSKMSDLKDSLYWLSPSLKSLSMEQQKNGFHF
;
A
#
# COMPACT_ATOMS: atom_id res chain seq x y z
N MET A 1 -30.54 3.91 13.65
CA MET A 1 -29.32 3.99 12.82
C MET A 1 -29.83 4.28 11.42
N GLU A 2 -29.72 5.54 10.98
CA GLU A 2 -30.15 5.91 9.63
C GLU A 2 -28.90 5.84 8.73
N GLU A 3 -28.85 4.79 7.92
CA GLU A 3 -27.81 4.60 6.91
C GLU A 3 -28.33 5.12 5.58
N LEU A 4 -27.65 6.10 5.00
CA LEU A 4 -27.90 6.54 3.64
C LEU A 4 -26.71 6.15 2.77
N ASP A 5 -26.86 5.02 2.08
CA ASP A 5 -25.94 4.61 1.02
C ASP A 5 -26.54 5.05 -0.34
N LEU A 6 -26.06 6.18 -0.87
CA LEU A 6 -26.49 6.69 -2.16
C LEU A 6 -25.44 6.34 -3.22
N LEU A 7 -25.57 5.13 -3.76
CA LEU A 7 -24.85 4.68 -4.94
C LEU A 7 -25.60 5.16 -6.21
N LEU A 8 -25.25 6.34 -6.69
CA LEU A 8 -25.80 6.89 -7.92
C LEU A 8 -24.77 6.77 -9.04
N ARG A 9 -24.73 5.62 -9.73
CA ARG A 9 -23.92 5.44 -10.95
C ARG A 9 -24.72 5.83 -12.19
N PRO A 10 -24.57 7.05 -12.75
CA PRO A 10 -25.13 7.36 -14.04
C PRO A 10 -24.50 6.47 -15.12
N LEU A 11 -25.32 5.66 -15.80
CA LEU A 11 -24.91 4.90 -16.99
C LEU A 11 -24.64 5.89 -18.14
N SER A 12 -23.37 6.16 -18.45
CA SER A 12 -23.00 6.91 -19.65
C SER A 12 -23.12 6.01 -20.88
N ARG A 13 -24.12 6.26 -21.74
CA ARG A 13 -24.21 5.70 -23.11
C ARG A 13 -23.50 6.56 -24.17
N THR A 14 -23.00 7.75 -23.83
CA THR A 14 -22.56 8.77 -24.82
C THR A 14 -21.24 9.48 -24.52
N GLY A 15 -20.45 9.04 -23.53
CA GLY A 15 -19.12 9.62 -23.25
C GLY A 15 -19.15 10.96 -22.50
N LEU A 16 -20.32 11.45 -22.10
CA LEU A 16 -20.51 12.57 -21.19
C LEU A 16 -20.96 12.04 -19.81
N THR A 17 -20.17 12.27 -18.75
CA THR A 17 -20.56 11.92 -17.39
C THR A 17 -21.65 12.87 -16.90
N LEU A 18 -22.91 12.43 -16.93
CA LEU A 18 -24.03 13.15 -16.34
C LEU A 18 -24.02 12.95 -14.83
N HIS A 19 -23.35 13.84 -14.10
CA HIS A 19 -23.38 13.80 -12.64
C HIS A 19 -24.76 14.25 -12.12
N TYR A 20 -25.41 13.43 -11.29
CA TYR A 20 -26.62 13.85 -10.58
C TYR A 20 -26.26 14.92 -9.53
N ARG A 21 -27.14 15.90 -9.35
CA ARG A 21 -26.96 16.92 -8.30
C ARG A 21 -27.39 16.35 -6.97
N LEU A 22 -26.54 16.50 -5.95
CA LEU A 22 -26.87 16.07 -4.60
C LEU A 22 -28.00 16.96 -4.01
N PRO A 23 -29.13 16.40 -3.56
CA PRO A 23 -30.14 17.17 -2.84
C PRO A 23 -29.58 17.80 -1.56
N LYS A 24 -29.69 19.14 -1.44
CA LYS A 24 -29.16 19.90 -0.28
C LYS A 24 -29.74 19.45 1.07
N ALA A 25 -30.93 18.86 1.09
CA ALA A 25 -31.57 18.34 2.30
C ALA A 25 -30.74 17.24 2.99
N ILE A 26 -30.04 16.41 2.20
CA ILE A 26 -29.21 15.32 2.73
C ILE A 26 -28.05 15.88 3.56
N LEU A 27 -27.48 17.02 3.14
CA LEU A 27 -26.38 17.68 3.85
C LEU A 27 -26.81 18.34 5.17
N LYS A 28 -28.10 18.30 5.52
CA LYS A 28 -28.67 18.83 6.78
C LYS A 28 -29.32 17.74 7.63
N ALA A 29 -29.18 16.47 7.25
CA ALA A 29 -29.78 15.35 7.97
C ALA A 29 -29.07 15.13 9.32
N GLN A 30 -29.72 15.54 10.40
CA GLN A 30 -29.13 15.50 11.75
C GLN A 30 -29.00 14.08 12.32
N SER A 31 -29.73 13.09 11.82
CA SER A 31 -29.65 11.69 12.26
C SER A 31 -28.55 10.90 11.55
N LEU A 32 -27.92 11.48 10.53
CA LEU A 32 -27.08 10.73 9.60
C LEU A 32 -25.71 10.40 10.21
N THR A 33 -25.38 9.11 10.27
CA THR A 33 -24.10 8.63 10.79
C THR A 33 -23.14 8.14 9.70
N LEU A 34 -23.64 7.83 8.52
CA LEU A 34 -22.87 7.33 7.38
C LEU A 34 -23.39 7.98 6.09
N LEU A 35 -22.47 8.51 5.28
CA LEU A 35 -22.78 9.10 3.98
C LEU A 35 -21.75 8.62 2.95
N LYS A 36 -22.23 7.88 1.95
CA LYS A 36 -21.43 7.51 0.77
C LYS A 36 -22.04 8.12 -0.48
N LEU A 37 -21.22 8.84 -1.23
CA LEU A 37 -21.58 9.52 -2.46
C LEU A 37 -20.61 9.09 -3.57
N GLU A 38 -21.14 8.62 -4.69
CA GLU A 38 -20.37 8.22 -5.86
C GLU A 38 -20.98 8.84 -7.13
N GLY A 39 -20.16 9.44 -7.99
CA GLY A 39 -20.59 9.90 -9.33
C GLY A 39 -21.51 11.13 -9.35
N LEU A 40 -21.44 12.00 -8.34
CA LEU A 40 -22.33 13.16 -8.16
C LEU A 40 -21.65 14.50 -8.40
N LYS A 41 -22.46 15.56 -8.59
CA LYS A 41 -22.00 16.95 -8.61
C LYS A 41 -22.46 17.69 -7.38
N MET A 42 -21.51 18.31 -6.70
CA MET A 42 -21.71 19.24 -5.59
C MET A 42 -21.68 20.67 -6.13
N GLU A 43 -22.62 21.50 -5.67
CA GLU A 43 -22.64 22.94 -5.96
C GLU A 43 -22.33 23.69 -4.66
N SER A 44 -21.25 24.47 -4.68
CA SER A 44 -20.89 25.34 -3.58
C SER A 44 -21.81 26.59 -3.56
N PRO A 45 -22.08 27.18 -2.38
CA PRO A 45 -21.65 26.74 -1.05
C PRO A 45 -22.47 25.55 -0.51
N LEU A 46 -21.78 24.65 0.19
CA LEU A 46 -22.38 23.50 0.85
C LEU A 46 -22.86 23.93 2.24
N GLN A 47 -24.14 24.24 2.39
CA GLN A 47 -24.74 24.50 3.71
C GLN A 47 -24.87 23.18 4.50
N VAL A 48 -23.75 22.67 5.02
CA VAL A 48 -23.64 21.38 5.70
C VAL A 48 -23.93 21.51 7.18
N CYS A 49 -24.72 20.59 7.72
CA CYS A 49 -24.86 20.37 9.17
C CYS A 49 -25.08 18.86 9.39
N LEU A 50 -23.99 18.13 9.66
CA LEU A 50 -24.01 16.67 9.85
C LEU A 50 -23.31 16.30 11.17
N PRO A 51 -23.88 16.69 12.33
CA PRO A 51 -23.19 16.64 13.62
C PRO A 51 -22.82 15.24 14.09
N PHE A 52 -23.56 14.20 13.68
CA PHE A 52 -23.36 12.81 14.10
C PHE A 52 -22.70 11.94 13.02
N LEU A 53 -22.28 12.53 11.90
CA LEU A 53 -21.66 11.79 10.81
C LEU A 53 -20.33 11.21 11.26
N LYS A 54 -20.20 9.88 11.19
CA LYS A 54 -18.99 9.12 11.56
C LYS A 54 -18.20 8.66 10.35
N LEU A 55 -18.85 8.40 9.22
CA LEU A 55 -18.20 7.99 7.98
C LEU A 55 -18.67 8.86 6.82
N LEU A 56 -17.71 9.44 6.11
CA LEU A 56 -17.93 10.17 4.87
C LEU A 56 -17.10 9.54 3.76
N SER A 57 -17.75 9.10 2.68
CA SER A 57 -17.09 8.60 1.47
C SER A 57 -17.53 9.41 0.26
N LEU A 58 -16.57 10.05 -0.41
CA LEU A 58 -16.78 10.83 -1.62
C LEU A 58 -15.95 10.21 -2.75
N LYS A 59 -16.63 9.74 -3.80
CA LYS A 59 -16.00 9.07 -4.94
C LYS A 59 -16.47 9.70 -6.25
N ASP A 60 -15.55 10.10 -7.12
CA ASP A 60 -15.87 10.76 -8.41
C ASP A 60 -16.92 11.88 -8.24
N VAL A 61 -16.72 12.73 -7.22
CA VAL A 61 -17.61 13.84 -6.91
C VAL A 61 -17.08 15.10 -7.59
N GLY A 62 -17.81 15.57 -8.61
CA GLY A 62 -17.53 16.83 -9.29
C GLY A 62 -18.00 18.05 -8.49
N GLY A 63 -17.36 19.20 -8.70
CA GLY A 63 -17.60 20.46 -8.00
C GLY A 63 -17.08 20.51 -6.56
N LEU A 64 -16.49 19.43 -6.04
CA LEU A 64 -15.82 19.41 -4.73
C LEU A 64 -14.44 20.06 -4.85
N ASN A 65 -14.38 21.36 -4.60
CA ASN A 65 -13.11 22.09 -4.48
C ASN A 65 -12.57 22.08 -3.05
N ASP A 66 -11.35 22.59 -2.86
CA ASP A 66 -10.63 22.58 -1.58
C ASP A 66 -11.45 23.22 -0.44
N HIS A 67 -12.03 24.40 -0.69
CA HIS A 67 -12.85 25.11 0.29
C HIS A 67 -14.11 24.32 0.67
N SER A 68 -14.78 23.72 -0.31
CA SER A 68 -15.99 22.92 -0.08
C SER A 68 -15.70 21.68 0.77
N LEU A 69 -14.54 21.05 0.58
CA LEU A 69 -14.11 19.92 1.42
C LEU A 69 -13.76 20.39 2.84
N GLU A 70 -13.06 21.51 2.98
CA GLU A 70 -12.72 22.08 4.28
C GLU A 70 -13.98 22.46 5.08
N ASP A 71 -14.95 23.11 4.44
CA ASP A 71 -16.24 23.46 5.05
C ASP A 71 -17.02 22.21 5.46
N LEU A 72 -17.04 21.18 4.61
CA LEU A 72 -17.68 19.91 4.92
C LEU A 72 -17.09 19.26 6.16
N LEU A 73 -15.75 19.20 6.27
CA LEU A 73 -15.05 18.63 7.41
C LEU A 73 -15.25 19.45 8.69
N ALA A 74 -15.25 20.78 8.61
CA ALA A 74 -15.51 21.66 9.74
C ALA A 74 -16.92 21.47 10.34
N ASN A 75 -17.90 21.09 9.50
CA ASN A 75 -19.29 20.87 9.91
C ASN A 75 -19.64 19.40 10.22
N CYS A 76 -18.64 18.52 10.33
CA CYS A 76 -18.79 17.11 10.71
C CYS A 76 -17.95 16.78 11.96
N PRO A 77 -18.30 17.30 13.16
CA PRO A 77 -17.48 17.18 14.37
C PRO A 77 -17.28 15.74 14.87
N SER A 78 -18.17 14.80 14.52
CA SER A 78 -18.10 13.39 14.93
C SER A 78 -17.41 12.48 13.91
N LEU A 79 -16.79 13.03 12.86
CA LEU A 79 -16.28 12.26 11.73
C LEU A 79 -15.07 11.38 12.12
N GLU A 80 -15.24 10.07 12.08
CA GLU A 80 -14.19 9.10 12.45
C GLU A 80 -13.44 8.55 11.23
N LYS A 81 -14.10 8.45 10.06
CA LYS A 81 -13.54 7.93 8.82
C LYS A 81 -13.87 8.79 7.61
N LEU A 82 -12.83 9.12 6.83
CA LEU A 82 -12.93 9.83 5.57
C LEU A 82 -12.42 8.95 4.42
N VAL A 83 -13.17 8.89 3.32
CA VAL A 83 -12.73 8.28 2.06
C VAL A 83 -12.88 9.31 0.95
N LEU A 84 -11.78 9.64 0.27
CA LEU A 84 -11.75 10.52 -0.90
C LEU A 84 -11.17 9.74 -2.08
N GLN A 85 -11.90 9.65 -3.18
CA GLN A 85 -11.46 8.92 -4.36
C GLN A 85 -11.86 9.64 -5.64
N ASP A 86 -10.90 9.84 -6.55
CA ASP A 86 -11.15 10.32 -7.92
C ASP A 86 -11.88 11.69 -7.99
N CYS A 87 -11.78 12.52 -6.94
CA CYS A 87 -12.34 13.88 -6.90
C CYS A 87 -11.41 14.85 -7.65
N LYS A 88 -11.74 15.15 -8.92
CA LYS A 88 -10.85 15.87 -9.86
C LYS A 88 -10.69 17.36 -9.59
N ASP A 89 -11.66 17.97 -8.93
CA ASP A 89 -11.70 19.43 -8.71
C ASP A 89 -10.93 19.88 -7.45
N LEU A 90 -10.36 18.93 -6.71
CA LEU A 90 -9.40 19.21 -5.63
C LEU A 90 -8.05 19.63 -6.23
N SER A 91 -7.35 20.55 -5.58
CA SER A 91 -6.01 20.99 -5.99
C SER A 91 -5.00 20.74 -4.87
N ALA A 92 -5.22 21.36 -3.72
CA ALA A 92 -4.37 21.27 -2.55
C ALA A 92 -5.17 21.27 -1.24
N PRO A 93 -6.18 20.39 -1.08
CA PRO A 93 -7.05 20.41 0.10
C PRO A 93 -6.30 20.21 1.41
N ARG A 94 -6.81 20.85 2.46
CA ARG A 94 -6.40 20.62 3.84
C ARG A 94 -7.45 19.80 4.58
N VAL A 95 -7.09 18.58 4.97
CA VAL A 95 -7.93 17.73 5.82
C VAL A 95 -7.63 18.07 7.28
N SER A 96 -8.42 18.96 7.87
CA SER A 96 -8.35 19.34 9.28
C SER A 96 -9.48 18.69 10.07
N SER A 97 -9.17 17.85 11.05
CA SER A 97 -10.21 17.25 11.91
C SER A 97 -9.65 16.80 13.26
N SER A 98 -10.41 17.05 14.34
CA SER A 98 -10.09 16.55 15.68
C SER A 98 -10.67 15.17 15.97
N SER A 99 -11.67 14.70 15.21
CA SER A 99 -12.35 13.41 15.45
C SER A 99 -11.87 12.29 14.52
N LEU A 100 -11.21 12.63 13.42
CA LEU A 100 -10.81 11.68 12.38
C LEU A 100 -9.78 10.67 12.91
N LYS A 101 -10.15 9.38 12.84
CA LYS A 101 -9.31 8.24 13.25
C LYS A 101 -8.68 7.52 12.07
N SER A 102 -9.36 7.51 10.92
CA SER A 102 -8.90 6.83 9.70
C SER A 102 -9.21 7.64 8.45
N SER A 103 -8.28 7.62 7.48
CA SER A 103 -8.48 8.26 6.18
C SER A 103 -7.96 7.39 5.04
N GLU A 104 -8.74 7.31 3.97
CA GLU A 104 -8.36 6.71 2.69
C GLU A 104 -8.45 7.78 1.61
N VAL A 105 -7.33 8.09 0.96
CA VAL A 105 -7.24 9.17 -0.02
C VAL A 105 -6.63 8.64 -1.30
N GLN A 106 -7.38 8.72 -2.39
CA GLN A 106 -6.91 8.50 -3.74
C GLN A 106 -6.99 9.81 -4.53
N LEU A 107 -5.83 10.34 -4.91
CA LEU A 107 -5.71 11.59 -5.66
C LEU A 107 -5.54 11.34 -7.16
N VAL A 108 -6.10 12.23 -7.96
CA VAL A 108 -5.86 12.29 -9.41
C VAL A 108 -4.57 13.08 -9.71
N PRO A 109 -4.00 13.00 -10.94
CA PRO A 109 -2.67 13.53 -11.22
C PRO A 109 -2.47 14.99 -10.80
N ARG A 110 -1.26 15.30 -10.28
CA ARG A 110 -0.78 16.63 -9.89
C ARG A 110 -1.48 17.28 -8.69
N GLN A 111 -2.38 16.58 -8.00
CA GLN A 111 -2.97 17.07 -6.76
C GLN A 111 -2.01 16.97 -5.57
N LYS A 112 -2.24 17.81 -4.57
CA LYS A 112 -1.53 17.81 -3.30
C LYS A 112 -2.54 17.64 -2.17
N ILE A 113 -2.14 17.10 -1.03
CA ILE A 113 -3.00 17.11 0.15
C ILE A 113 -2.18 17.36 1.41
N LYS A 114 -2.75 18.14 2.33
CA LYS A 114 -2.22 18.33 3.68
C LYS A 114 -3.17 17.68 4.67
N ILE A 115 -2.65 16.82 5.55
CA ILE A 115 -3.45 16.16 6.59
C ILE A 115 -3.04 16.68 7.97
N GLU A 116 -4.03 17.18 8.69
CA GLU A 116 -3.95 17.77 10.04
C GLU A 116 -5.02 17.14 10.92
N ALA A 117 -4.74 15.95 11.45
CA ALA A 117 -5.67 15.22 12.28
C ALA A 117 -4.99 14.60 13.49
N ILE A 118 -5.26 15.15 14.68
CA ILE A 118 -4.57 14.80 15.92
C ILE A 118 -4.85 13.37 16.39
N ASN A 119 -6.06 12.87 16.11
CA ASN A 119 -6.51 11.54 16.50
C ASN A 119 -6.38 10.50 15.37
N LEU A 120 -5.69 10.84 14.27
CA LEU A 120 -5.51 9.96 13.12
C LEU A 120 -4.58 8.80 13.47
N ARG A 121 -5.09 7.57 13.36
CA ARG A 121 -4.36 6.33 13.62
C ARG A 121 -3.99 5.57 12.36
N SER A 122 -4.79 5.68 11.31
CA SER A 122 -4.58 4.96 10.05
C SER A 122 -4.76 5.87 8.85
N LEU A 123 -3.79 5.81 7.93
CA LEU A 123 -3.83 6.53 6.67
C LEU A 123 -3.45 5.61 5.51
N LEU A 124 -4.33 5.49 4.54
CA LEU A 124 -4.05 4.94 3.22
C LEU A 124 -4.07 6.08 2.21
N PHE A 125 -2.96 6.29 1.52
CA PHE A 125 -2.83 7.25 0.45
C PHE A 125 -2.41 6.56 -0.84
N THR A 126 -3.11 6.86 -1.94
CA THR A 126 -2.79 6.39 -3.28
C THR A 126 -2.78 7.55 -4.26
N GLY A 127 -1.61 7.84 -4.82
CA GLY A 127 -1.46 8.88 -5.83
C GLY A 127 -1.60 8.34 -7.25
N ALA A 128 -1.99 9.23 -8.16
CA ALA A 128 -1.62 9.14 -9.56
C ALA A 128 -0.29 9.89 -9.82
N GLN A 129 0.00 10.24 -11.07
CA GLN A 129 1.26 10.90 -11.42
C GLN A 129 1.43 12.26 -10.71
N TYR A 130 2.61 12.50 -10.13
CA TYR A 130 3.00 13.77 -9.50
C TYR A 130 2.11 14.20 -8.32
N CYS A 131 1.43 13.25 -7.67
CA CYS A 131 0.67 13.52 -6.45
C CYS A 131 1.61 13.70 -5.26
N ARG A 132 1.20 14.57 -4.34
CA ARG A 132 1.99 14.91 -3.16
C ARG A 132 1.18 14.89 -1.89
N ILE A 133 1.80 14.44 -0.80
CA ILE A 133 1.20 14.42 0.53
C ILE A 133 2.10 15.12 1.54
N SER A 134 1.51 15.89 2.45
CA SER A 134 2.18 16.40 3.64
C SER A 134 1.38 16.03 4.89
N LEU A 135 2.06 15.47 5.88
CA LEU A 135 1.49 15.18 7.20
C LEU A 135 1.98 16.22 8.20
N ALA A 136 1.05 16.86 8.90
CA ALA A 136 1.42 17.77 9.97
C ALA A 136 1.98 17.02 11.18
N THR A 137 2.80 17.72 11.98
CA THR A 137 3.36 17.19 13.23
C THR A 137 2.30 16.84 14.28
N THR A 138 1.09 17.39 14.14
CA THR A 138 -0.06 17.05 14.97
C THR A 138 -0.56 15.62 14.74
N CYS A 139 -0.25 14.99 13.60
CA CYS A 139 -0.52 13.58 13.32
C CYS A 139 0.45 12.65 14.07
N ALA A 140 0.62 12.87 15.38
CA ALA A 140 1.61 12.21 16.23
C ALA A 140 1.24 10.75 16.54
N GLY A 141 -0.07 10.46 16.67
CA GLY A 141 -0.61 9.15 17.03
C GLY A 141 -0.82 8.18 15.86
N LEU A 142 -0.20 8.43 14.71
CA LEU A 142 -0.36 7.57 13.55
C LEU A 142 0.31 6.21 13.78
N GLU A 143 -0.48 5.14 13.71
CA GLU A 143 -0.06 3.75 13.94
C GLU A 143 0.18 3.00 12.63
N SER A 144 -0.61 3.32 11.58
CA SER A 144 -0.55 2.68 10.27
C SER A 144 -0.51 3.70 9.13
N LEU A 145 0.48 3.56 8.25
CA LEU A 145 0.69 4.43 7.10
C LEU A 145 0.93 3.58 5.86
N SER A 146 0.08 3.76 4.85
CA SER A 146 0.22 3.12 3.54
C SER A 146 0.30 4.18 2.46
N LEU A 147 1.41 4.21 1.72
CA LEU A 147 1.69 5.20 0.67
C LEU A 147 1.92 4.51 -0.66
N TYR A 148 1.08 4.80 -1.64
CA TYR A 148 1.23 4.33 -3.02
C TYR A 148 1.42 5.50 -3.99
N ASN A 149 2.37 5.40 -4.92
CA ASN A 149 2.53 6.31 -6.06
C ASN A 149 2.59 7.81 -5.67
N VAL A 150 3.36 8.16 -4.64
CA VAL A 150 3.38 9.53 -4.10
C VAL A 150 4.78 10.06 -3.84
N GLU A 151 4.90 11.39 -3.87
CA GLU A 151 6.05 12.16 -3.37
C GLU A 151 5.68 12.80 -2.01
N PHE A 152 6.49 12.57 -0.98
CA PHE A 152 6.24 13.10 0.36
C PHE A 152 6.81 14.52 0.47
N LEU A 153 5.96 15.52 0.70
CA LEU A 153 6.34 16.93 0.75
C LEU A 153 6.84 17.34 2.14
N GLY A 154 7.98 18.05 2.16
CA GLY A 154 8.52 18.69 3.36
C GLY A 154 9.71 17.93 3.93
N ARG A 155 9.61 17.46 5.18
CA ARG A 155 10.67 16.62 5.79
C ARG A 155 10.70 15.25 5.09
N CYS A 156 11.87 14.63 5.04
CA CYS A 156 11.99 13.27 4.48
C CYS A 156 11.08 12.29 5.24
N LEU A 157 10.41 11.38 4.53
CA LEU A 157 9.55 10.35 5.11
C LEU A 157 10.26 9.56 6.23
N ALA A 158 11.57 9.33 6.06
CA ALA A 158 12.43 8.71 7.07
C ALA A 158 12.39 9.44 8.43
N ASP A 159 12.42 10.78 8.44
CA ASP A 159 12.36 11.57 9.67
C ASP A 159 11.00 11.45 10.35
N TYR A 160 9.93 11.37 9.56
CA TYR A 160 8.59 11.17 10.08
C TYR A 160 8.50 9.79 10.75
N ILE A 161 8.92 8.73 10.05
CA ILE A 161 8.93 7.35 10.57
C ILE A 161 9.75 7.24 11.86
N PHE A 162 10.91 7.90 11.93
CA PHE A 162 11.77 7.85 13.11
C PHE A 162 11.16 8.52 14.34
N LYS A 163 10.43 9.63 14.15
CA LYS A 163 9.90 10.45 15.26
C LYS A 163 8.55 9.98 15.80
N HIS A 164 7.80 9.18 15.05
CA HIS A 164 6.39 8.91 15.34
C HIS A 164 6.16 7.46 15.80
N THR A 165 4.95 7.18 16.30
CA THR A 165 4.56 5.89 16.89
C THR A 165 4.17 4.82 15.87
N LEU A 166 4.73 4.88 14.66
CA LEU A 166 4.28 4.05 13.55
C LEU A 166 4.60 2.57 13.79
N GLU A 167 3.57 1.73 13.81
CA GLU A 167 3.69 0.27 14.00
C GLU A 167 3.63 -0.49 12.67
N SER A 168 2.98 0.08 11.66
CA SER A 168 2.78 -0.55 10.35
C SER A 168 3.03 0.44 9.22
N LEU A 169 3.92 0.08 8.30
CA LEU A 169 4.29 0.89 7.14
C LEU A 169 4.15 0.07 5.87
N THR A 170 3.43 0.62 4.89
CA THR A 170 3.40 0.11 3.52
C THR A 170 3.83 1.20 2.57
N ILE A 171 4.78 0.88 1.69
CA ILE A 171 5.26 1.79 0.65
C ILE A 171 5.23 1.06 -0.69
N GLY A 172 4.68 1.69 -1.73
CA GLY A 172 4.79 1.13 -3.07
C GLY A 172 4.65 2.13 -4.21
N GLY A 173 5.23 1.81 -5.36
CA GLY A 173 5.02 2.58 -6.60
C GLY A 173 5.46 4.06 -6.57
N SER A 174 6.17 4.51 -5.53
CA SER A 174 6.46 5.93 -5.28
C SER A 174 7.41 6.51 -6.32
N ILE A 175 7.12 7.72 -6.82
CA ILE A 175 8.05 8.47 -7.70
C ILE A 175 9.26 9.02 -6.89
N GLY A 176 9.24 8.89 -5.56
CA GLY A 176 10.26 9.38 -4.62
C GLY A 176 10.97 8.30 -3.78
N TRP A 177 11.39 7.16 -4.35
CA TRP A 177 12.19 6.15 -3.61
C TRP A 177 13.46 6.68 -2.94
N ASN A 178 13.94 7.86 -3.35
CA ASN A 178 15.02 8.56 -2.67
C ASN A 178 14.72 8.85 -1.19
N ASP A 179 13.46 9.09 -0.83
CA ASP A 179 13.05 9.42 0.54
C ASP A 179 12.90 8.17 1.43
N VAL A 180 12.97 6.98 0.84
CA VAL A 180 12.74 5.68 1.49
C VAL A 180 14.05 4.89 1.66
N LYS A 181 15.19 5.44 1.23
CA LYS A 181 16.49 4.76 1.28
C LYS A 181 16.88 4.27 2.68
N ASN A 182 16.45 4.97 3.73
CA ASN A 182 16.78 4.64 5.11
C ASN A 182 15.53 4.66 5.98
N ILE A 183 14.99 3.49 6.29
CA ILE A 183 13.88 3.34 7.25
C ILE A 183 14.48 3.02 8.61
N ARG A 184 14.34 3.93 9.57
CA ARG A 184 14.75 3.69 10.97
C ARG A 184 13.55 3.84 11.88
N SER A 185 13.21 2.81 12.65
CA SER A 185 12.14 2.91 13.63
C SER A 185 12.29 1.92 14.77
N PRO A 186 12.22 2.38 16.04
CA PRO A 186 12.19 1.48 17.18
C PRO A 186 10.81 0.87 17.43
N ARG A 187 9.74 1.33 16.77
CA ARG A 187 8.35 0.88 17.04
C ARG A 187 7.71 0.11 15.90
N LEU A 188 8.30 0.15 14.71
CA LEU A 188 7.77 -0.50 13.53
C LEU A 188 7.76 -2.03 13.72
N LYS A 189 6.57 -2.63 13.62
CA LYS A 189 6.33 -4.07 13.74
C LYS A 189 6.09 -4.72 12.38
N ASN A 190 5.49 -3.99 11.44
CA ASN A 190 5.14 -4.49 10.12
C ASN A 190 5.65 -3.56 9.03
N LEU A 191 6.35 -4.12 8.04
CA LEU A 191 6.83 -3.37 6.88
C LEU A 191 6.47 -4.10 5.59
N ILE A 192 5.83 -3.39 4.67
CA ILE A 192 5.54 -3.85 3.32
C ILE A 192 6.20 -2.91 2.32
N ILE A 193 7.06 -3.44 1.46
CA ILE A 193 7.67 -2.73 0.33
C ILE A 193 7.11 -3.34 -0.95
N SER A 194 6.46 -2.52 -1.79
CA SER A 194 5.80 -2.96 -3.02
C SER A 194 6.39 -2.25 -4.24
N GLN A 195 7.31 -2.92 -4.93
CA GLN A 195 7.87 -2.44 -6.17
C GLN A 195 6.91 -2.64 -7.35
N ARG A 196 6.66 -1.56 -8.10
CA ARG A 196 5.78 -1.55 -9.28
C ARG A 196 6.45 -0.96 -10.53
N LEU A 197 7.56 -0.25 -10.39
CA LEU A 197 8.28 0.40 -11.50
C LEU A 197 9.77 0.04 -11.47
N SER A 198 10.39 -0.14 -12.64
CA SER A 198 11.82 -0.52 -12.75
C SER A 198 12.78 0.55 -12.23
N LYS A 199 12.38 1.82 -12.32
CA LYS A 199 13.14 2.98 -11.81
C LYS A 199 13.30 2.99 -10.28
N GLU A 200 12.62 2.08 -9.59
CA GLU A 200 12.59 1.96 -8.13
C GLU A 200 13.69 1.05 -7.56
N ALA A 201 14.45 0.36 -8.43
CA ALA A 201 15.47 -0.61 -8.04
C ALA A 201 16.76 0.03 -7.49
N GLY A 202 16.62 0.80 -6.42
CA GLY A 202 17.70 1.30 -5.58
C GLY A 202 17.86 0.50 -4.28
N ALA A 203 18.88 0.84 -3.50
CA ALA A 203 19.13 0.22 -2.21
C ALA A 203 18.24 0.83 -1.11
N VAL A 204 17.61 -0.04 -0.32
CA VAL A 204 16.82 0.32 0.86
C VAL A 204 17.44 -0.33 2.10
N LYS A 205 17.82 0.50 3.06
CA LYS A 205 18.27 0.07 4.37
C LYS A 205 17.14 0.20 5.38
N VAL A 206 16.87 -0.88 6.09
CA VAL A 206 15.87 -0.98 7.14
C VAL A 206 16.58 -1.30 8.46
N ASP A 207 16.44 -0.40 9.43
CA ASP A 207 16.95 -0.54 10.79
C ASP A 207 15.76 -0.47 11.75
N ALA A 208 15.18 -1.63 12.01
CA ALA A 208 13.94 -1.77 12.77
C ALA A 208 14.05 -3.02 13.64
N VAL A 209 14.58 -2.83 14.85
CA VAL A 209 14.87 -3.92 15.78
C VAL A 209 13.63 -4.68 16.24
N ASN A 210 12.47 -4.01 16.28
CA ASN A 210 11.20 -4.59 16.72
C ASN A 210 10.32 -5.05 15.55
N LEU A 211 10.88 -5.11 14.33
CA LEU A 211 10.16 -5.58 13.15
C LEU A 211 9.85 -7.08 13.31
N VAL A 212 8.55 -7.41 13.26
CA VAL A 212 8.03 -8.77 13.42
C VAL A 212 7.75 -9.40 12.05
N SER A 213 7.25 -8.59 11.12
CA SER A 213 6.85 -9.03 9.78
C SER A 213 7.42 -8.11 8.71
N PHE A 214 8.05 -8.71 7.71
CA PHE A 214 8.52 -8.03 6.51
C PHE A 214 7.87 -8.66 5.28
N THR A 215 7.40 -7.84 4.36
CA THR A 215 6.87 -8.30 3.07
C THR A 215 7.44 -7.47 1.93
N TYR A 216 8.11 -8.13 1.00
CA TYR A 216 8.48 -7.55 -0.28
C TYR A 216 7.52 -8.03 -1.36
N LYS A 217 6.94 -7.12 -2.13
CA LYS A 217 6.06 -7.40 -3.27
C LYS A 217 6.69 -6.82 -4.52
N ALA A 218 6.73 -7.61 -5.59
CA ALA A 218 7.15 -7.15 -6.91
C ALA A 218 6.15 -7.67 -7.96
N HIS A 219 5.72 -6.79 -8.85
CA HIS A 219 4.80 -7.13 -9.94
C HIS A 219 5.44 -6.85 -11.30
N ARG A 220 5.53 -7.87 -12.16
CA ARG A 220 6.13 -7.78 -13.51
C ARG A 220 7.55 -7.17 -13.55
N MET A 221 8.37 -7.51 -12.56
CA MET A 221 9.72 -6.93 -12.39
C MET A 221 10.82 -7.84 -12.94
N LYS A 222 11.83 -7.24 -13.60
CA LYS A 222 13.10 -7.90 -13.99
C LYS A 222 14.27 -7.63 -13.05
N LYS A 223 14.20 -6.50 -12.33
CA LYS A 223 15.19 -6.06 -11.36
C LYS A 223 14.46 -5.75 -10.06
N PHE A 224 15.02 -6.17 -8.94
CA PHE A 224 14.48 -5.96 -7.60
C PHE A 224 15.26 -4.88 -6.87
N CYS A 225 14.73 -4.40 -5.75
CA CYS A 225 15.45 -3.50 -4.86
C CYS A 225 16.53 -4.30 -4.11
N ASP A 226 17.67 -3.68 -3.86
CA ASP A 226 18.66 -4.23 -2.93
C ASP A 226 18.20 -3.86 -1.51
N ILE A 227 18.10 -4.84 -0.62
CA ILE A 227 17.47 -4.67 0.69
C ILE A 227 18.46 -5.03 1.79
N SER A 228 18.78 -4.09 2.66
CA SER A 228 19.58 -4.35 3.86
C SER A 228 18.67 -4.32 5.08
N LEU A 229 18.37 -5.48 5.66
CA LEU A 229 17.48 -5.64 6.82
C LEU A 229 18.28 -5.89 8.11
N ASN A 230 18.32 -4.89 8.98
CA ASN A 230 18.74 -5.03 10.37
C ASN A 230 17.50 -5.16 11.28
N SER A 231 17.01 -6.40 11.41
CA SER A 231 15.79 -6.73 12.16
C SER A 231 15.94 -8.10 12.85
N PRO A 232 16.69 -8.18 13.96
CA PRO A 232 16.98 -9.45 14.64
C PRO A 232 15.73 -10.18 15.18
N ASN A 233 14.64 -9.46 15.44
CA ASN A 233 13.38 -10.03 15.94
C ASN A 233 12.39 -10.40 14.82
N LEU A 234 12.82 -10.39 13.55
CA LEU A 234 11.98 -10.73 12.42
C LEU A 234 11.51 -12.18 12.53
N ARG A 235 10.19 -12.38 12.55
CA ARG A 235 9.59 -13.72 12.69
C ARG A 235 9.22 -14.33 11.35
N VAL A 236 8.77 -13.50 10.42
CA VAL A 236 8.30 -13.93 9.10
C VAL A 236 8.76 -12.94 8.05
N CYS A 237 9.37 -13.48 6.99
CA CYS A 237 9.68 -12.76 5.77
C CYS A 237 8.81 -13.30 4.62
N ASN A 238 8.10 -12.41 3.92
CA ASN A 238 7.27 -12.79 2.77
C ASN A 238 7.82 -12.14 1.51
N VAL A 239 8.04 -12.90 0.46
CA VAL A 239 8.42 -12.40 -0.87
C VAL A 239 7.34 -12.80 -1.86
N LYS A 240 6.67 -11.81 -2.43
CA LYS A 240 5.55 -12.00 -3.37
C LYS A 240 5.92 -11.50 -4.77
N LEU A 241 6.15 -12.42 -5.69
CA LEU A 241 6.56 -12.15 -7.08
C LEU A 241 5.41 -12.48 -8.03
N THR A 242 4.67 -11.45 -8.39
CA THR A 242 3.39 -11.57 -9.09
C THR A 242 3.59 -11.15 -10.55
N SER A 243 3.89 -12.11 -11.42
CA SER A 243 4.02 -11.85 -12.86
C SER A 243 3.34 -12.97 -13.65
N GLN A 244 2.30 -12.60 -14.39
CA GLN A 244 1.63 -13.49 -15.35
C GLN A 244 2.47 -13.79 -16.60
N TYR A 245 3.61 -13.09 -16.77
CA TYR A 245 4.53 -13.32 -17.88
C TYR A 245 5.75 -14.11 -17.38
N ARG A 246 6.09 -15.18 -18.12
CA ARG A 246 7.27 -16.03 -17.90
C ARG A 246 8.51 -15.34 -18.47
N ILE A 247 9.00 -14.32 -17.78
CA ILE A 247 10.14 -13.50 -18.19
C ILE A 247 11.46 -13.91 -17.52
N TYR A 248 11.60 -15.20 -17.17
CA TYR A 248 12.70 -15.73 -16.35
C TYR A 248 13.94 -16.02 -17.21
N ASP A 249 14.74 -14.98 -17.46
CA ASP A 249 16.07 -15.11 -18.03
C ASP A 249 17.14 -15.28 -16.93
N THR A 250 18.39 -15.59 -17.31
CA THR A 250 19.51 -15.76 -16.38
C THR A 250 19.67 -14.57 -15.43
N ASN A 251 19.53 -13.34 -15.95
CA ASN A 251 19.66 -12.12 -15.17
C ASN A 251 18.51 -11.97 -14.15
N TRP A 252 17.29 -12.38 -14.51
CA TRP A 252 16.15 -12.44 -13.61
C TRP A 252 16.43 -13.33 -12.40
N TYR A 253 16.94 -14.56 -12.62
CA TYR A 253 17.27 -15.48 -11.52
C TYR A 253 18.41 -14.95 -10.65
N VAL A 254 19.44 -14.35 -11.23
CA VAL A 254 20.53 -13.71 -10.46
C VAL A 254 20.00 -12.59 -9.57
N ASN A 255 19.08 -11.75 -10.08
CA ASN A 255 18.46 -10.71 -9.28
C ASN A 255 17.57 -11.29 -8.18
N LEU A 256 16.83 -12.37 -8.46
CA LEU A 256 16.03 -13.06 -7.45
C LEU A 256 16.92 -13.58 -6.33
N MET A 257 18.01 -14.29 -6.65
CA MET A 257 18.92 -14.84 -5.64
C MET A 257 19.55 -13.74 -4.78
N ARG A 258 19.87 -12.58 -5.36
CA ARG A 258 20.35 -11.42 -4.60
C ARG A 258 19.28 -10.92 -3.61
N LEU A 259 18.06 -10.69 -4.08
CA LEU A 259 16.93 -10.29 -3.23
C LEU A 259 16.69 -11.30 -2.10
N LEU A 260 16.70 -12.60 -2.41
CA LEU A 260 16.48 -13.66 -1.41
C LEU A 260 17.57 -13.66 -0.35
N SER A 261 18.84 -13.46 -0.76
CA SER A 261 19.98 -13.34 0.16
C SER A 261 19.81 -12.13 1.08
N ASP A 262 19.43 -10.99 0.52
CA ASP A 262 19.21 -9.71 1.21
C ASP A 262 18.13 -9.78 2.31
N VAL A 263 17.11 -10.62 2.11
CA VAL A 263 15.96 -10.75 3.02
C VAL A 263 15.95 -12.06 3.83
N SER A 264 17.04 -12.82 3.78
CA SER A 264 17.18 -14.14 4.42
C SER A 264 17.36 -14.11 5.94
N CYS A 265 17.05 -13.00 6.62
CA CYS A 265 17.32 -12.81 8.05
C CYS A 265 16.34 -13.51 9.03
N SER A 266 15.36 -14.27 8.51
CA SER A 266 14.35 -15.00 9.30
C SER A 266 14.41 -16.50 9.03
N LYS A 267 14.18 -17.32 10.06
CA LYS A 267 14.02 -18.78 9.93
C LYS A 267 12.77 -19.18 9.15
N ASN A 268 11.72 -18.35 9.18
CA ASN A 268 10.47 -18.59 8.47
C ASN A 268 10.36 -17.67 7.26
N MET A 269 10.14 -18.26 6.09
CA MET A 269 9.94 -17.53 4.85
C MET A 269 8.74 -18.04 4.08
N CYS A 270 7.99 -17.12 3.49
CA CYS A 270 6.94 -17.42 2.53
C CYS A 270 7.31 -16.86 1.16
N LEU A 271 7.25 -17.69 0.12
CA LEU A 271 7.46 -17.30 -1.27
C LEU A 271 6.14 -17.47 -2.03
N ASP A 272 5.57 -16.36 -2.47
CA ASP A 272 4.36 -16.37 -3.30
C ASP A 272 4.76 -16.04 -4.74
N VAL A 273 4.60 -16.96 -5.68
CA VAL A 273 4.99 -16.78 -7.08
C VAL A 273 3.85 -17.12 -8.03
N TYR A 274 3.72 -16.42 -9.15
CA TYR A 274 2.66 -16.75 -10.11
C TYR A 274 2.85 -18.15 -10.70
N TYR A 275 4.01 -18.42 -11.30
CA TYR A 275 4.39 -19.72 -11.84
C TYR A 275 5.49 -20.37 -11.00
N GLU A 276 5.42 -21.69 -10.86
CA GLU A 276 6.44 -22.49 -10.16
C GLU A 276 7.84 -22.33 -10.77
N GLU A 277 7.94 -22.11 -12.09
CA GLU A 277 9.22 -21.91 -12.78
C GLU A 277 10.02 -20.74 -12.19
N ALA A 278 9.37 -19.73 -11.60
CA ALA A 278 10.06 -18.63 -10.93
C ALA A 278 11.02 -19.08 -9.81
N LEU A 279 10.80 -20.27 -9.24
CA LEU A 279 11.59 -20.84 -8.15
C LEU A 279 12.38 -22.08 -8.58
N ILE A 280 12.33 -22.47 -9.85
CA ILE A 280 13.15 -23.56 -10.42
C ILE A 280 14.43 -22.94 -10.96
N ILE A 281 15.46 -22.85 -10.13
CA ILE A 281 16.75 -22.26 -10.50
C ILE A 281 17.44 -23.16 -11.53
N PRO A 282 17.87 -22.64 -12.69
CA PRO A 282 18.61 -23.41 -13.70
C PRO A 282 19.90 -24.04 -13.15
N ASN A 283 20.21 -25.26 -13.58
CA ASN A 283 21.38 -26.01 -13.07
C ASN A 283 22.71 -25.29 -13.35
N GLU A 284 22.80 -24.57 -14.47
CA GLU A 284 23.96 -23.77 -14.84
C GLU A 284 24.20 -22.64 -13.84
N LEU A 285 23.14 -22.08 -13.23
CA LEU A 285 23.29 -21.09 -12.17
C LEU A 285 23.63 -21.77 -10.84
N ARG A 286 23.15 -22.99 -10.60
CA ARG A 286 23.45 -23.72 -9.36
C ARG A 286 24.91 -24.12 -9.22
N SER A 287 25.63 -24.30 -10.34
CA SER A 287 27.06 -24.61 -10.34
C SER A 287 27.94 -23.37 -10.10
N ILE A 288 27.42 -22.17 -10.33
CA ILE A 288 28.18 -20.91 -10.26
C ILE A 288 27.82 -20.11 -8.99
N CYS A 289 26.55 -20.11 -8.60
CA CYS A 289 26.05 -19.30 -7.49
C CYS A 289 26.00 -20.09 -6.18
N ARG A 290 26.06 -19.37 -5.06
CA ARG A 290 25.77 -19.92 -3.74
C ARG A 290 24.27 -19.89 -3.47
N SER A 291 23.81 -20.77 -2.60
CA SER A 291 22.44 -20.78 -2.10
C SER A 291 22.15 -19.49 -1.31
N SER A 292 20.95 -18.94 -1.49
CA SER A 292 20.58 -17.60 -1.00
C SER A 292 19.78 -17.62 0.31
N LEU A 293 19.24 -18.77 0.73
CA LEU A 293 18.36 -18.89 1.89
C LEU A 293 19.01 -19.70 3.03
N LEU A 294 20.23 -19.32 3.40
CA LEU A 294 21.06 -20.08 4.36
C LEU A 294 20.48 -20.16 5.77
N ALA A 295 19.80 -19.10 6.24
CA ALA A 295 19.21 -19.04 7.58
C ALA A 295 17.75 -19.49 7.63
N VAL A 296 17.13 -19.77 6.48
CA VAL A 296 15.74 -20.24 6.40
C VAL A 296 15.68 -21.71 6.78
N GLU A 297 14.82 -22.07 7.73
CA GLU A 297 14.57 -23.44 8.17
C GLU A 297 13.15 -23.91 7.79
N HIS A 298 12.21 -22.97 7.65
CA HIS A 298 10.81 -23.24 7.35
C HIS A 298 10.38 -22.42 6.14
N LEU A 299 10.06 -23.10 5.05
CA LEU A 299 9.65 -22.49 3.79
C LEU A 299 8.21 -22.87 3.45
N LYS A 300 7.39 -21.84 3.19
CA LYS A 300 6.09 -21.99 2.56
C LYS A 300 6.14 -21.41 1.16
N VAL A 301 5.70 -22.18 0.17
CA VAL A 301 5.59 -21.73 -1.21
C VAL A 301 4.13 -21.75 -1.64
N THR A 302 3.66 -20.62 -2.18
CA THR A 302 2.33 -20.52 -2.76
C THR A 302 2.46 -20.23 -4.25
N THR A 303 1.82 -21.03 -5.11
CA THR A 303 1.70 -20.73 -6.53
C THR A 303 0.28 -20.28 -6.89
N TYR A 304 0.17 -19.35 -7.83
CA TYR A 304 -1.13 -18.90 -8.35
C TYR A 304 -1.52 -19.64 -9.64
N SER A 305 -0.55 -20.20 -10.36
CA SER A 305 -0.78 -21.16 -11.44
C SER A 305 -0.77 -22.59 -10.93
N ARG A 306 -1.18 -23.51 -11.80
CA ARG A 306 -1.08 -24.95 -11.57
C ARG A 306 0.36 -25.35 -11.22
N LEU A 307 0.49 -26.16 -10.17
CA LEU A 307 1.72 -26.88 -9.82
C LEU A 307 1.81 -28.15 -10.67
N SER A 308 2.85 -28.27 -11.48
CA SER A 308 3.05 -29.39 -12.41
C SER A 308 4.43 -30.02 -12.32
N LYS A 309 5.45 -29.25 -11.95
CA LYS A 309 6.87 -29.64 -11.85
C LYS A 309 7.31 -29.73 -10.40
N MET A 310 6.54 -30.48 -9.61
CA MET A 310 6.74 -30.52 -8.17
C MET A 310 8.11 -31.10 -7.76
N SER A 311 8.64 -32.07 -8.52
CA SER A 311 9.99 -32.62 -8.29
C SER A 311 11.07 -31.57 -8.46
N ASP A 312 11.05 -30.87 -9.59
CA ASP A 312 12.07 -29.91 -9.99
C ASP A 312 12.04 -28.68 -9.08
N LEU A 313 10.83 -28.26 -8.68
CA LEU A 313 10.63 -27.23 -7.69
C LEU A 313 11.22 -27.64 -6.33
N LYS A 314 10.88 -28.81 -5.81
CA LYS A 314 11.42 -29.28 -4.52
C LYS A 314 12.94 -29.32 -4.53
N ASP A 315 13.53 -29.93 -5.56
CA ASP A 315 14.99 -30.03 -5.73
C ASP A 315 15.65 -28.65 -5.74
N SER A 316 15.09 -27.71 -6.50
CA SER A 316 15.54 -26.31 -6.51
C SER A 316 15.44 -25.62 -5.15
N LEU A 317 14.36 -25.84 -4.40
CA LEU A 317 14.14 -25.23 -3.09
C LEU A 317 15.10 -25.78 -2.01
N TYR A 318 15.39 -27.08 -2.04
CA TYR A 318 16.43 -27.68 -1.16
C TYR A 318 17.81 -27.15 -1.50
N TRP A 319 18.11 -26.91 -2.77
CA TRP A 319 19.35 -26.25 -3.17
C TRP A 319 19.38 -24.79 -2.68
N LEU A 320 18.30 -24.03 -2.84
CA LEU A 320 18.20 -22.63 -2.39
C LEU A 320 18.34 -22.47 -0.88
N SER A 321 17.82 -23.42 -0.10
CA SER A 321 17.85 -23.44 1.36
C SER A 321 18.38 -24.78 1.89
N PRO A 322 19.71 -24.94 2.02
CA PRO A 322 20.31 -26.18 2.51
C PRO A 322 19.95 -26.53 3.96
N SER A 323 19.51 -25.53 4.75
CA SER A 323 19.14 -25.65 6.16
C SER A 323 17.67 -26.04 6.39
N LEU A 324 16.94 -26.35 5.30
CA LEU A 324 15.49 -26.51 5.33
C LEU A 324 15.05 -27.74 6.14
N LYS A 325 14.20 -27.50 7.15
CA LYS A 325 13.59 -28.52 8.01
C LYS A 325 12.15 -28.83 7.64
N SER A 326 11.42 -27.85 7.11
CA SER A 326 10.05 -28.05 6.65
C SER A 326 9.78 -27.27 5.36
N LEU A 327 9.14 -27.94 4.42
CA LEU A 327 8.66 -27.36 3.17
C LEU A 327 7.16 -27.61 3.03
N SER A 328 6.37 -26.54 2.86
CA SER A 328 4.97 -26.62 2.47
C SER A 328 4.78 -25.95 1.11
N MET A 329 3.95 -26.56 0.26
CA MET A 329 3.66 -26.03 -1.07
C MET A 329 2.16 -26.09 -1.30
N GLU A 330 1.59 -24.96 -1.68
CA GLU A 330 0.15 -24.79 -1.86
C GLU A 330 -0.14 -24.13 -3.21
N GLN A 331 -1.18 -24.61 -3.89
CA GLN A 331 -1.77 -23.90 -5.02
C GLN A 331 -2.91 -23.02 -4.50
N GLN A 332 -2.91 -21.73 -4.82
CA GLN A 332 -4.04 -20.88 -4.48
C GLN A 332 -5.25 -21.24 -5.36
N LYS A 333 -6.37 -21.60 -4.72
CA LYS A 333 -7.57 -22.10 -5.41
C LYS A 333 -8.44 -21.00 -6.04
N ASN A 334 -8.28 -19.74 -5.63
CA ASN A 334 -9.03 -18.60 -6.14
C ASN A 334 -8.08 -17.70 -6.94
N GLY A 335 -8.45 -17.38 -8.18
CA GLY A 335 -7.63 -16.56 -9.08
C GLY A 335 -7.28 -15.20 -8.51
N PHE A 336 -6.15 -14.66 -8.95
CA PHE A 336 -5.68 -13.31 -8.62
C PHE A 336 -6.75 -12.26 -9.02
N HIS A 337 -7.26 -11.50 -8.05
CA HIS A 337 -8.02 -10.28 -8.31
C HIS A 337 -7.13 -9.07 -7.95
N PHE A 338 -7.03 -8.11 -8.87
CA PHE A 338 -6.16 -6.93 -8.81
C PHE A 338 -6.62 -5.89 -7.78
#